data_AF-A0A9W3EY82-F1
#
_entry.id   AF-A0A9W3EY82-F1
#
_cell.length_a   1.000
_cell.length_b   1.000
_cell.length_c   1.000
_cell.angle_alpha   90.00
_cell.angle_beta   90.00
_cell.angle_gamma   90.00
#
_symmetry.space_group_name_H-M   'P 1'
#
loop_
_entity.id
_entity.type
_entity.pdbx_description
1 polymer ?
#
loop_
_entity_poly.entity_id
_entity_poly.type
_entity_poly.pdbx_seq_one_letter_code
_entity_poly.pdbx_strand_id
1 'polypeptide(L)'
;MWATRGALRAWALRAWALGLARSLGTRACGGVGGVSYTQGQSPEPRTREYFYYLDHQGQLFLDDSKMKNFITCFKDPQFLVVFFSRLRPNRSGRYEASFPFLSPCGRERNFLRCEDRPVVFTHLLAADAGPPRLSYCGGGEAPGVPLQAAAPPP
;
A
#
# COMPACT_ATOMS: atom_id res chain seq x y z
N MET A 1 -12.99 68.80 33.19
CA MET A 1 -14.03 67.77 33.40
C MET A 1 -14.12 66.95 32.13
N TRP A 2 -14.46 65.66 32.27
CA TRP A 2 -14.58 64.60 31.24
C TRP A 2 -13.25 64.01 30.78
N ALA A 3 -13.09 62.71 30.59
CA ALA A 3 -13.70 61.51 31.13
C ALA A 3 -12.79 60.39 30.59
N THR A 4 -12.36 59.49 31.47
CA THR A 4 -11.68 58.26 31.12
C THR A 4 -12.55 57.37 30.24
N ARG A 5 -11.94 56.69 29.26
CA ARG A 5 -12.35 55.41 28.63
C ARG A 5 -11.34 55.14 27.50
N GLY A 6 -10.43 54.18 27.60
CA GLY A 6 -10.64 52.81 28.03
C GLY A 6 -11.19 52.00 26.85
N ALA A 7 -10.34 51.59 25.92
CA ALA A 7 -10.69 50.67 24.85
C ALA A 7 -9.52 49.69 24.63
N LEU A 8 -9.49 48.67 25.49
CA LEU A 8 -8.68 47.47 25.31
C LEU A 8 -9.14 46.81 24.01
N ARG A 9 -8.27 46.77 23.00
CA ARG A 9 -8.51 45.99 21.77
C ARG A 9 -8.36 44.52 22.12
N ALA A 10 -9.50 43.86 22.29
CA ALA A 10 -9.62 42.43 22.47
C ALA A 10 -8.96 41.69 21.30
N TRP A 11 -7.96 40.87 21.62
CA TRP A 11 -7.34 39.95 20.68
C TRP A 11 -8.38 38.90 20.29
N ALA A 12 -8.74 38.87 19.00
CA ALA A 12 -9.60 37.85 18.44
C ALA A 12 -8.88 36.50 18.49
N LEU A 13 -9.27 35.65 19.45
CA LEU A 13 -8.89 34.24 19.50
C LEU A 13 -9.47 33.54 18.27
N ARG A 14 -8.62 33.22 17.29
CA ARG A 14 -8.98 32.30 16.21
C ARG A 14 -9.04 30.90 16.80
N ALA A 15 -10.25 30.43 17.07
CA ALA A 15 -10.52 29.05 17.41
C ALA A 15 -10.19 28.17 16.19
N TRP A 16 -9.08 27.44 16.25
CA TRP A 16 -8.84 26.32 15.34
C TRP A 16 -9.80 25.20 15.73
N ALA A 17 -10.90 25.08 14.98
CA ALA A 17 -11.72 23.89 14.99
C ALA A 17 -10.90 22.73 14.39
N LEU A 18 -10.32 21.89 15.27
CA LEU A 18 -9.82 20.58 14.89
C LEU A 18 -11.01 19.75 14.43
N GLY A 19 -11.25 19.73 13.12
CA GLY A 19 -12.13 18.76 12.49
C GLY A 19 -11.56 17.37 12.72
N LEU A 20 -12.10 16.65 13.70
CA LEU A 20 -11.98 15.20 13.78
C LEU A 20 -12.65 14.61 12.54
N ALA A 21 -11.88 14.53 11.45
CA ALA A 21 -12.20 13.65 10.35
C ALA A 21 -12.10 12.22 10.92
N ARG A 22 -13.25 11.69 11.36
CA ARG A 22 -13.44 10.27 11.60
C ARG A 22 -13.05 9.59 10.29
N SER A 23 -11.85 9.03 10.21
CA SER A 23 -11.49 8.11 9.16
C SER A 23 -12.52 6.98 9.27
N LEU A 24 -13.47 6.94 8.34
CA LEU A 24 -14.36 5.80 8.16
C LEU A 24 -13.46 4.61 7.83
N GLY A 25 -13.08 3.92 8.90
CA GLY A 25 -12.51 2.59 8.85
C GLY A 25 -13.51 1.65 8.19
N THR A 26 -12.95 0.61 7.60
CA THR A 26 -13.65 -0.57 7.06
C THR A 26 -14.59 -0.26 5.91
N ARG A 27 -14.01 -0.11 4.70
CA ARG A 27 -14.68 -0.68 3.54
C ARG A 27 -14.54 -2.20 3.66
N ALA A 28 -15.66 -2.86 3.88
CA ALA A 28 -15.78 -4.29 3.67
C ALA A 28 -15.29 -4.60 2.24
N CYS A 29 -14.20 -5.34 2.11
CA CYS A 29 -13.80 -5.97 0.86
C CYS A 29 -14.71 -7.19 0.60
N GLY A 30 -16.02 -6.95 0.55
CA GLY A 30 -16.99 -7.88 -0.02
C GLY A 30 -16.91 -7.75 -1.54
N GLY A 31 -16.61 -8.86 -2.21
CA GLY A 31 -16.29 -8.97 -3.64
C GLY A 31 -16.91 -7.90 -4.53
N VAL A 32 -16.05 -7.06 -5.11
CA VAL A 32 -16.40 -6.20 -6.23
C VAL A 32 -16.88 -7.10 -7.37
N GLY A 33 -18.06 -6.78 -7.91
CA GLY A 33 -18.81 -7.58 -8.88
C GLY A 33 -17.93 -8.21 -9.97
N GLY A 34 -18.28 -9.45 -10.34
CA GLY A 34 -17.50 -10.38 -11.14
C GLY A 34 -16.73 -9.76 -12.30
N VAL A 35 -15.52 -9.31 -12.01
CA VAL A 35 -14.58 -8.87 -13.03
C VAL A 35 -14.05 -10.12 -13.70
N SER A 36 -14.42 -10.30 -14.96
CA SER A 36 -13.88 -11.37 -15.79
C SER A 36 -12.49 -10.99 -16.28
N TYR A 37 -11.53 -11.88 -16.03
CA TYR A 37 -10.17 -11.80 -16.56
C TYR A 37 -9.66 -13.23 -16.80
N THR A 38 -8.65 -13.35 -17.67
CA THR A 38 -7.92 -14.61 -17.87
C THR A 38 -6.46 -14.41 -17.52
N GLN A 39 -5.87 -15.29 -16.71
CA GLN A 39 -4.46 -15.20 -16.37
C GLN A 39 -3.59 -15.29 -17.63
N GLY A 40 -2.63 -14.36 -17.78
CA GLY A 40 -1.72 -14.33 -18.92
C GLY A 40 -2.34 -13.82 -20.23
N GLN A 41 -3.53 -13.21 -20.18
CA GLN A 41 -4.17 -12.59 -21.35
C GLN A 41 -3.31 -11.48 -21.97
N SER A 42 -3.46 -11.23 -23.28
CA SER A 42 -2.70 -10.21 -24.00
C SER A 42 -3.64 -9.29 -24.78
N PRO A 43 -4.35 -8.36 -24.11
CA PRO A 43 -5.30 -7.46 -24.79
C PRO A 43 -4.60 -6.48 -25.73
N GLU A 44 -3.34 -6.14 -25.44
CA GLU A 44 -2.49 -5.36 -26.32
C GLU A 44 -1.38 -6.25 -26.91
N PRO A 45 -0.91 -5.97 -28.14
CA PRO A 45 0.22 -6.68 -28.71
C PRO A 45 1.44 -6.60 -27.80
N ARG A 46 2.04 -7.75 -27.48
CA ARG A 46 3.26 -7.89 -26.67
C ARG A 46 3.13 -7.52 -25.19
N THR A 47 1.91 -7.33 -24.68
CA THR A 47 1.67 -7.03 -23.25
C THR A 47 0.83 -8.13 -22.61
N ARG A 48 1.40 -8.85 -21.63
CA ARG A 48 0.68 -9.87 -20.86
C ARG A 48 0.13 -9.29 -19.57
N GLU A 49 -1.08 -9.69 -19.17
CA GLU A 49 -1.72 -9.29 -17.93
C GLU A 49 -1.81 -10.48 -16.96
N TYR A 50 -1.35 -10.26 -15.73
CA TYR A 50 -1.44 -11.22 -14.63
C TYR A 50 -2.12 -10.57 -13.44
N PHE A 51 -2.85 -11.38 -12.66
CA PHE A 51 -3.68 -10.92 -11.56
C PHE A 51 -3.27 -11.61 -10.26
N TYR A 52 -2.95 -10.81 -9.26
CA TYR A 52 -2.41 -11.24 -7.98
C TYR A 52 -3.27 -10.81 -6.80
N TYR A 53 -3.19 -11.59 -5.74
CA TYR A 53 -3.78 -11.33 -4.43
C TYR A 53 -2.67 -11.30 -3.37
N LEU A 54 -2.68 -10.27 -2.52
CA LEU A 54 -1.84 -10.19 -1.32
C LEU A 54 -2.70 -10.40 -0.07
N ASP A 55 -2.30 -11.34 0.78
CA ASP A 55 -2.95 -11.55 2.07
C ASP A 55 -2.44 -10.58 3.15
N HIS A 56 -3.07 -10.63 4.33
CA HIS A 56 -2.66 -9.87 5.50
C HIS A 56 -1.25 -10.22 6.03
N GLN A 57 -0.67 -11.36 5.64
CA GLN A 57 0.67 -11.82 6.05
C GLN A 57 1.76 -11.33 5.09
N GLY A 58 1.38 -10.67 3.98
CA GLY A 58 2.30 -10.25 2.94
C GLY A 58 2.69 -11.34 1.96
N GLN A 59 1.93 -12.45 1.90
CA GLN A 59 2.12 -13.52 0.94
C GLN A 59 1.38 -13.22 -0.37
N LEU A 60 2.12 -13.34 -1.47
CA LEU A 60 1.61 -13.06 -2.81
C LEU A 60 1.12 -14.36 -3.46
N PHE A 61 -0.07 -14.31 -4.05
CA PHE A 61 -0.72 -15.43 -4.73
C PHE A 61 -1.23 -15.00 -6.11
N LEU A 62 -1.46 -15.97 -7.00
CA LEU A 62 -2.33 -15.74 -8.16
C LEU A 62 -3.78 -15.59 -7.69
N ASP A 63 -4.50 -14.66 -8.28
CA ASP A 63 -5.82 -14.29 -7.81
C ASP A 63 -6.85 -15.43 -7.92
N ASP A 64 -6.79 -16.18 -9.02
CA ASP A 64 -7.63 -17.33 -9.38
C ASP A 64 -7.24 -18.63 -8.67
N SER A 65 -6.19 -18.63 -7.85
CA SER A 65 -5.83 -19.80 -7.05
C SER A 65 -6.94 -20.17 -6.07
N LYS A 66 -7.48 -21.38 -6.23
CA LYS A 66 -8.55 -21.95 -5.38
C LYS A 66 -8.12 -22.09 -3.93
N MET A 67 -6.88 -22.51 -3.70
CA MET A 67 -6.28 -22.63 -2.38
C MET A 67 -5.12 -21.65 -2.23
N LYS A 68 -5.20 -20.76 -1.24
CA LYS A 68 -4.16 -19.78 -0.89
C LYS A 68 -3.53 -20.21 0.42
N ASN A 69 -2.40 -20.91 0.34
CA ASN A 69 -1.68 -21.47 1.49
C ASN A 69 -0.16 -21.32 1.31
N PHE A 70 0.61 -21.67 2.33
CA PHE A 70 2.06 -21.56 2.29
C PHE A 70 2.76 -22.31 1.16
N ILE A 71 2.12 -23.28 0.49
CA ILE A 71 2.70 -24.01 -0.65
C ILE A 71 2.41 -23.29 -1.96
N THR A 72 1.27 -22.58 -2.07
CA THR A 72 0.85 -21.89 -3.29
C THR A 72 1.29 -20.44 -3.39
N CYS A 73 1.87 -19.86 -2.34
CA CYS A 73 2.43 -18.51 -2.39
C CYS A 73 3.72 -18.44 -3.20
N PHE A 74 3.98 -17.28 -3.80
CA PHE A 74 5.27 -16.98 -4.41
C PHE A 74 6.33 -16.78 -3.32
N LYS A 75 7.49 -17.41 -3.51
CA LYS A 75 8.61 -17.37 -2.55
C LYS A 75 9.94 -16.94 -3.17
N ASP A 76 9.97 -16.73 -4.49
CA ASP A 76 11.20 -16.30 -5.16
C ASP A 76 11.54 -14.86 -4.75
N PRO A 77 12.63 -14.63 -4.00
CA PRO A 77 12.97 -13.30 -3.50
C PRO A 77 13.24 -12.31 -4.62
N GLN A 78 13.83 -12.75 -5.75
CA GLN A 78 14.14 -11.86 -6.87
C GLN A 78 12.85 -11.32 -7.51
N PHE A 79 11.89 -12.22 -7.75
CA PHE A 79 10.57 -11.84 -8.24
C PHE A 79 9.85 -10.89 -7.27
N LEU A 80 9.79 -11.21 -5.98
CA LEU A 80 9.08 -10.40 -4.98
C LEU A 80 9.70 -8.99 -4.87
N VAL A 81 11.02 -8.89 -4.85
CA VAL A 81 11.73 -7.60 -4.85
C VAL A 81 11.36 -6.76 -6.07
N VAL A 82 11.42 -7.32 -7.27
CA VAL A 82 11.07 -6.60 -8.51
C VAL A 82 9.60 -6.21 -8.53
N PHE A 83 8.72 -7.12 -8.10
CA PHE A 83 7.29 -6.91 -8.06
C PHE A 83 6.91 -5.75 -7.16
N PHE A 84 7.34 -5.77 -5.89
CA PHE A 84 6.94 -4.75 -4.94
C PHE A 84 7.73 -3.45 -5.07
N SER A 85 8.99 -3.47 -5.55
CA SER A 85 9.76 -2.24 -5.79
C SER A 85 9.15 -1.35 -6.89
N ARG A 86 8.39 -1.95 -7.81
CA ARG A 86 7.72 -1.25 -8.91
C ARG A 86 6.22 -1.06 -8.69
N LEU A 87 5.70 -1.49 -7.54
CA LEU A 87 4.29 -1.42 -7.24
C LEU A 87 3.84 0.04 -7.12
N ARG A 88 2.78 0.38 -7.86
CA ARG A 88 2.19 1.72 -7.88
C ARG A 88 0.67 1.65 -7.90
N PRO A 89 -0.04 2.73 -7.55
CA PRO A 89 -1.49 2.80 -7.74
C PRO A 89 -1.85 2.54 -9.21
N ASN A 90 -2.88 1.72 -9.43
CA ASN A 90 -3.38 1.43 -10.76
C ASN A 90 -4.11 2.67 -11.31
N ARG A 91 -3.56 3.20 -12.40
CA ARG A 91 -4.11 4.33 -13.17
C ARG A 91 -4.13 4.01 -14.67
N SER A 92 -4.25 2.72 -15.00
CA SER A 92 -4.16 2.22 -16.37
C SER A 92 -5.47 2.31 -17.15
N GLY A 93 -6.57 2.71 -16.50
CA GLY A 93 -7.93 2.63 -17.02
C GLY A 93 -8.52 1.23 -16.99
N ARG A 94 -7.74 0.21 -16.59
CA ARG A 94 -8.17 -1.20 -16.58
C ARG A 94 -8.20 -1.73 -15.15
N TYR A 95 -9.30 -2.38 -14.80
CA TYR A 95 -9.47 -3.10 -13.53
C TYR A 95 -9.24 -2.28 -12.26
N GLU A 96 -9.23 -0.95 -12.31
CA GLU A 96 -8.82 -0.07 -11.20
C GLU A 96 -9.66 -0.27 -9.94
N ALA A 97 -10.96 -0.52 -10.09
CA ALA A 97 -11.88 -0.73 -8.97
C ALA A 97 -11.62 -2.06 -8.23
N SER A 98 -11.19 -3.10 -8.94
CA SER A 98 -10.99 -4.45 -8.38
C SER A 98 -9.54 -4.76 -8.06
N PHE A 99 -8.62 -4.13 -8.78
CA PHE A 99 -7.17 -4.24 -8.65
C PHE A 99 -6.57 -2.83 -8.53
N PRO A 100 -6.55 -2.28 -7.31
CA PRO A 100 -6.13 -0.89 -7.07
C PRO A 100 -4.63 -0.65 -7.25
N PHE A 101 -3.82 -1.70 -7.39
CA PHE A 101 -2.37 -1.59 -7.58
C PHE A 101 -1.92 -2.30 -8.86
N LEU A 102 -0.80 -1.84 -9.42
CA LEU A 102 -0.20 -2.37 -10.64
C LEU A 102 1.33 -2.38 -10.47
N SER A 103 1.96 -3.50 -10.79
CA SER A 103 3.42 -3.61 -10.92
C SER A 103 3.80 -3.87 -12.38
N PRO A 104 4.47 -2.93 -13.07
CA PRO A 104 4.96 -3.14 -14.43
C PRO A 104 6.30 -3.92 -14.43
N CYS A 105 6.34 -5.03 -15.17
CA CYS A 105 7.54 -5.85 -15.33
C CYS A 105 7.84 -6.12 -16.80
N GLY A 106 8.63 -5.26 -17.44
CA GLY A 106 8.97 -5.42 -18.86
C GLY A 106 7.73 -5.42 -19.76
N ARG A 107 7.36 -6.60 -20.27
CA ARG A 107 6.17 -6.83 -21.11
C ARG A 107 4.94 -7.27 -20.32
N GLU A 108 5.02 -7.30 -19.00
CA GLU A 108 3.96 -7.79 -18.11
C GLU A 108 3.36 -6.65 -17.30
N ARG A 109 2.02 -6.67 -17.19
CA ARG A 109 1.22 -5.83 -16.32
C ARG A 109 0.66 -6.71 -15.22
N ASN A 110 1.18 -6.53 -14.02
CA ASN A 110 0.80 -7.34 -12.87
C ASN A 110 -0.17 -6.55 -11.99
N PHE A 111 -1.46 -6.84 -12.12
CA PHE A 111 -2.51 -6.23 -11.33
C PHE A 111 -2.56 -6.87 -9.95
N LEU A 112 -2.71 -6.04 -8.92
CA LEU A 112 -2.71 -6.49 -7.53
C LEU A 112 -3.92 -5.96 -6.78
N ARG A 113 -4.59 -6.87 -6.06
CA ARG A 113 -5.51 -6.54 -4.98
C ARG A 113 -4.96 -7.07 -3.65
N CYS A 114 -5.35 -6.43 -2.56
CA CYS A 114 -4.85 -6.74 -1.23
C CYS A 114 -6.03 -6.91 -0.27
N GLU A 115 -5.83 -7.72 0.77
CA GLU A 115 -6.81 -7.87 1.86
C GLU A 115 -6.96 -6.58 2.67
N ASP A 116 -5.82 -5.98 3.06
CA ASP A 116 -5.76 -4.72 3.82
C ASP A 116 -4.79 -3.72 3.17
N ARG A 117 -3.47 -3.97 3.27
CA ARG A 117 -2.44 -3.08 2.73
C ARG A 117 -1.52 -3.77 1.72
N PRO A 118 -0.99 -3.03 0.72
CA PRO A 118 -0.12 -3.58 -0.33
C PRO A 118 1.31 -3.89 0.10
N VAL A 119 1.72 -3.42 1.29
CA VAL A 119 3.06 -3.65 1.83
C VAL A 119 2.92 -4.07 3.28
N VAL A 120 3.46 -5.25 3.61
CA VAL A 120 3.48 -5.82 4.95
C VAL A 120 4.93 -6.04 5.35
N PHE A 121 5.38 -5.34 6.39
CA PHE A 121 6.73 -5.51 6.92
C PHE A 121 6.80 -6.79 7.74
N THR A 122 7.72 -7.68 7.41
CA THR A 122 7.83 -9.02 8.02
C THR A 122 9.08 -9.19 8.86
N HIS A 123 10.18 -8.50 8.52
CA HIS A 123 11.44 -8.62 9.25
C HIS A 123 12.09 -7.27 9.54
N LEU A 124 12.69 -7.17 10.73
CA LEU A 124 13.61 -6.09 11.09
C LEU A 124 15.04 -6.61 10.90
N LEU A 125 15.75 -6.00 9.97
CA LEU A 125 17.13 -6.29 9.67
C LEU A 125 18.00 -5.35 10.51
N ALA A 126 18.66 -5.91 11.53
CA ALA A 126 19.68 -5.18 12.26
C ALA A 126 20.90 -4.99 11.35
N ALA A 127 21.42 -3.77 11.26
CA ALA A 127 22.67 -3.51 10.56
C ALA A 127 23.77 -3.32 11.61
N ASP A 128 24.90 -4.01 11.45
CA ASP A 128 26.04 -3.91 12.38
C ASP A 128 26.65 -2.50 12.45
N ALA A 129 26.39 -1.64 11.45
CA ALA A 129 26.93 -0.28 11.35
C ALA A 129 25.97 0.76 10.73
N GLY A 130 24.65 0.55 10.78
CA GLY A 130 23.68 1.46 10.15
C GLY A 130 22.30 1.45 10.81
N PRO A 131 21.38 2.35 10.42
CA PRO A 131 20.01 2.32 10.92
C PRO A 131 19.34 1.00 10.52
N PRO A 132 18.55 0.38 11.41
CA PRO A 132 17.88 -0.88 11.11
C PRO A 132 16.93 -0.72 9.91
N ARG A 133 16.83 -1.76 9.09
CA ARG A 133 16.01 -1.77 7.86
C ARG A 133 14.82 -2.69 8.05
N LEU A 134 13.68 -2.33 7.47
CA LEU A 134 12.48 -3.18 7.46
C LEU A 134 12.35 -3.87 6.11
N SER A 135 12.41 -5.20 6.12
CA SER A 135 12.05 -6.03 4.97
C SER A 135 10.54 -6.27 4.93
N TYR A 136 10.00 -6.38 3.72
CA TYR A 136 8.57 -6.57 3.49
C TYR A 136 8.27 -7.66 2.46
N CYS A 137 7.06 -8.22 2.57
CA CYS A 137 6.44 -9.14 1.62
C CYS A 137 7.33 -10.32 1.17
N GLY A 138 8.10 -10.91 2.09
CA GLY A 138 8.94 -12.08 1.81
C GLY A 138 10.20 -11.80 0.98
N GLY A 139 10.59 -10.53 0.79
CA GLY A 139 11.74 -10.15 -0.03
C GLY A 139 13.13 -10.44 0.56
N GLY A 140 13.23 -11.12 1.71
CA GLY A 140 14.50 -11.39 2.38
C GLY A 140 15.26 -10.11 2.75
N GLU A 141 16.58 -10.08 2.58
CA GLU A 141 17.43 -8.93 2.95
C GLU A 141 17.35 -7.72 1.98
N ALA A 142 16.70 -7.87 0.83
CA ALA A 142 16.93 -6.97 -0.31
C ALA A 142 15.99 -5.73 -0.39
N PRO A 143 14.67 -5.82 -0.16
CA PRO A 143 13.81 -4.64 -0.17
C PRO A 143 13.65 -4.14 1.27
N GLY A 144 14.69 -3.47 1.77
CA GLY A 144 14.70 -2.87 3.10
C GLY A 144 14.43 -1.38 3.04
N VAL A 145 13.30 -0.89 3.59
CA VAL A 145 13.12 0.55 3.84
C VAL A 145 13.80 0.91 5.17
N PRO A 146 14.52 2.03 5.28
CA PRO A 146 15.06 2.47 6.56
C PRO A 146 13.94 2.62 7.60
N LEU A 147 14.12 2.07 8.81
CA LEU A 147 13.20 2.34 9.91
C LEU A 147 13.39 3.79 10.36
N GLN A 148 12.39 4.64 10.10
CA GLN A 148 12.33 5.96 10.73
C GLN A 148 11.70 5.81 12.11
N ALA A 149 12.45 6.13 13.17
CA ALA A 149 11.85 6.32 14.48
C ALA A 149 10.90 7.52 14.40
N ALA A 150 9.64 7.32 14.82
CA ALA A 150 8.74 8.44 15.00
C ALA A 150 9.38 9.38 16.03
N ALA A 151 9.60 10.64 15.67
CA ALA A 151 10.09 11.64 16.62
C ALA A 151 9.14 11.64 17.83
N PRO A 152 9.66 11.68 19.07
CA PRO A 152 8.81 11.76 20.24
C PRO A 152 7.91 13.00 20.13
N PRO A 153 6.63 12.90 20.54
CA PRO A 153 5.77 14.07 20.58
C PRO A 153 6.42 15.16 21.47
N PRO A 154 6.22 16.45 21.13
CA PRO A 154 6.82 17.57 21.86
C PRO A 154 6.34 17.65 23.31
#